data_AF-A0A1C6G2X3-F1
#
_entry.id   AF-A0A1C6G2X3-F1
#
_cell.length_a   1.000
_cell.length_b   1.000
_cell.length_c   1.000
_cell.angle_alpha   90.00
_cell.angle_beta   90.00
_cell.angle_gamma   90.00
#
_symmetry.space_group_name_H-M   'P 1'
#
loop_
_entity.id
_entity.type
_entity.pdbx_description
1 polymer ?
#
loop_
_entity_poly.entity_id
_entity_poly.type
_entity_poly.pdbx_seq_one_letter_code
_entity_poly.pdbx_strand_id
1 'polypeptide(L)'
;MANYIKVTEKVAASMGLTSIRNKTADGNYLLWQADVLRFPGDDIFSRAAYCGGAVLTPNAAKEEVDGTDHPVKVTTPERFLSSSEKLPAEEENSEINKEGEV
;
A
#
# COMPACT_ATOMS: atom_id res chain seq x y z
N MET A 1 2.80 22.33 -7.96
CA MET A 1 2.05 21.37 -8.80
C MET A 1 1.50 20.29 -7.87
N ALA A 2 0.21 20.00 -7.94
CA ALA A 2 -0.40 18.97 -7.10
C ALA A 2 -0.22 17.59 -7.77
N ASN A 3 0.25 16.60 -7.01
CA ASN A 3 0.33 15.20 -7.44
C ASN A 3 -0.78 14.37 -6.77
N TYR A 4 -1.12 13.22 -7.37
CA TYR A 4 -2.00 12.22 -6.76
C TYR A 4 -1.19 10.99 -6.38
N ILE A 5 -1.69 10.19 -5.45
CA ILE A 5 -1.05 8.93 -5.06
C ILE A 5 -2.04 7.81 -5.31
N LYS A 6 -1.72 6.94 -6.27
CA LYS A 6 -2.49 5.72 -6.47
C LYS A 6 -2.09 4.71 -5.39
N VAL A 7 -3.07 4.10 -4.74
CA VAL A 7 -2.88 3.06 -3.71
C VAL A 7 -3.91 1.95 -3.90
N THR A 8 -3.64 0.78 -3.32
CA THR A 8 -4.61 -0.32 -3.31
C THR A 8 -5.84 0.02 -2.47
N GLU A 9 -6.96 -0.65 -2.75
CA GLU A 9 -8.19 -0.52 -1.96
C GLU A 9 -7.97 -0.79 -0.47
N LYS A 10 -7.12 -1.78 -0.13
CA LYS A 10 -6.79 -2.11 1.26
C LYS A 10 -6.09 -0.96 1.99
N VAL A 11 -5.15 -0.29 1.33
CA VAL A 11 -4.47 0.88 1.89
C VAL A 11 -5.48 2.02 2.09
N ALA A 12 -6.30 2.34 1.09
CA ALA A 12 -7.32 3.38 1.21
C ALA A 12 -8.36 3.07 2.31
N ALA A 13 -8.79 1.82 2.43
CA ALA A 13 -9.74 1.36 3.43
C ALA A 13 -9.16 1.46 4.85
N SER A 14 -7.90 1.09 5.05
CA SER A 14 -7.21 1.22 6.35
C SER A 14 -7.15 2.67 6.86
N MET A 15 -7.19 3.63 5.93
CA MET A 15 -7.19 5.06 6.23
C MET A 15 -8.59 5.66 6.32
N GLY A 16 -9.65 4.88 6.06
CA GLY A 16 -11.04 5.33 6.02
C GLY A 16 -11.34 6.28 4.85
N LEU A 17 -10.59 6.19 3.75
CA LEU A 17 -10.66 7.16 2.64
C LEU A 17 -11.52 6.71 1.45
N THR A 18 -11.98 5.46 1.42
CA THR A 18 -12.70 4.89 0.27
C THR A 18 -14.00 5.61 -0.08
N SER A 19 -14.66 6.26 0.88
CA SER A 19 -15.90 7.01 0.65
C SER A 19 -15.68 8.45 0.17
N ILE A 20 -14.45 8.98 0.23
CA ILE A 20 -14.15 10.41 -0.04
C ILE A 20 -13.02 10.61 -1.06
N ARG A 21 -12.59 9.53 -1.71
CA ARG A 21 -11.55 9.52 -2.75
C ARG A 21 -12.04 8.83 -4.00
N ASN A 22 -11.46 9.22 -5.13
CA ASN A 22 -11.83 8.69 -6.42
C ASN A 22 -11.24 7.28 -6.57
N LYS A 23 -12.11 6.35 -6.99
CA LYS A 23 -11.70 5.00 -7.40
C LYS A 23 -11.21 5.06 -8.85
N THR A 24 -10.13 4.35 -9.14
CA THR A 24 -9.60 4.16 -10.50
C THR A 24 -10.35 3.02 -11.20
N ALA A 25 -10.27 2.94 -12.53
CA ALA A 25 -10.95 1.93 -13.32
C ALA A 25 -10.52 0.49 -12.94
N ASP A 26 -9.28 0.31 -12.50
CA ASP A 26 -8.73 -0.97 -12.05
C ASP A 26 -9.02 -1.29 -10.56
N GLY A 27 -9.85 -0.49 -9.91
CA GLY A 27 -10.34 -0.75 -8.54
C GLY A 27 -9.45 -0.22 -7.41
N ASN A 28 -8.38 0.49 -7.74
CA ASN A 28 -7.51 1.19 -6.80
C ASN A 28 -8.07 2.59 -6.45
N TYR A 29 -7.38 3.36 -5.62
CA TYR A 29 -7.85 4.69 -5.20
C TYR A 29 -6.77 5.76 -5.36
N LEU A 30 -7.21 6.98 -5.66
CA LEU A 30 -6.36 8.16 -5.74
C LEU A 30 -6.45 8.99 -4.46
N LEU A 31 -5.36 9.03 -3.71
CA LEU A 31 -5.20 9.88 -2.54
C LEU A 31 -4.65 11.26 -2.91
N TRP A 32 -4.96 12.25 -2.08
CA TRP A 32 -4.31 13.56 -2.13
C TRP A 32 -2.96 13.51 -1.43
N GLN A 33 -2.05 14.43 -1.78
CA GLN A 33 -0.74 14.52 -1.13
C GLN A 33 -0.85 14.70 0.39
N ALA A 34 -1.87 15.43 0.85
CA ALA A 34 -2.11 15.63 2.29
C ALA A 34 -2.42 14.32 3.04
N ASP A 35 -3.06 13.35 2.39
CA ASP A 35 -3.45 12.09 3.04
C ASP A 35 -2.23 11.26 3.44
N VAL A 36 -1.18 11.29 2.61
CA VAL A 36 0.06 10.51 2.79
C VAL A 36 1.10 11.20 3.68
N LEU A 37 0.86 12.45 4.12
CA LEU A 37 1.74 13.16 5.07
C LEU A 37 1.81 12.50 6.46
N ARG A 38 0.91 11.55 6.75
CA ARG A 38 0.97 10.74 7.98
C ARG A 38 2.00 9.61 7.93
N PHE A 39 2.51 9.27 6.74
CA PHE A 39 3.50 8.21 6.57
C PHE A 39 4.92 8.75 6.72
N PRO A 40 5.89 7.98 7.24
CA PRO A 40 7.29 8.38 7.28
C PRO A 40 7.86 8.60 5.86
N GLY A 41 8.90 9.43 5.77
CA GLY A 41 9.58 9.79 4.53
C GLY A 41 9.79 11.30 4.41
N ASP A 42 10.87 11.71 3.74
CA ASP A 42 11.21 13.14 3.61
C ASP A 42 10.50 13.82 2.43
N ASP A 43 10.06 13.03 1.45
CA ASP A 43 9.39 13.51 0.25
C ASP A 43 8.11 12.71 -0.07
N ILE A 44 7.39 13.13 -1.11
CA ILE A 44 6.14 12.48 -1.50
C ILE A 44 6.35 11.06 -2.06
N PHE A 45 7.51 10.79 -2.65
CA PHE A 45 7.82 9.51 -3.29
C PHE A 45 8.10 8.43 -2.24
N SER A 46 8.94 8.73 -1.25
CA SER A 46 9.22 7.87 -0.10
C SER A 46 7.96 7.57 0.71
N ARG A 47 7.08 8.57 0.90
CA ARG A 47 5.78 8.39 1.58
C ARG A 47 4.80 7.53 0.79
N ALA A 48 4.73 7.71 -0.52
CA ALA A 48 3.94 6.85 -1.40
C ALA A 48 4.47 5.42 -1.39
N ALA A 49 5.79 5.23 -1.49
CA ALA A 49 6.43 3.93 -1.44
C ALA A 49 6.16 3.19 -0.12
N TYR A 50 6.14 3.92 1.02
CA TYR A 50 5.84 3.34 2.33
C TYR A 50 4.46 2.67 2.41
N CYS A 51 3.48 3.18 1.65
CA CYS A 51 2.16 2.56 1.54
C CYS A 51 1.97 1.68 0.30
N GLY A 52 3.05 1.38 -0.44
CA GLY A 52 3.00 0.60 -1.69
C GLY A 52 2.32 1.34 -2.84
N GLY A 53 2.17 2.66 -2.73
CA GLY A 53 1.54 3.53 -3.72
C GLY A 53 2.52 4.13 -4.73
N ALA A 54 1.96 4.75 -5.77
CA ALA A 54 2.71 5.41 -6.83
C ALA A 54 2.26 6.86 -6.99
N VAL A 55 3.22 7.77 -7.16
CA VAL A 55 2.95 9.20 -7.39
C VAL A 55 2.60 9.43 -8.85
N LEU A 56 1.47 10.09 -9.10
CA LEU A 56 0.95 10.39 -10.42
C LEU A 56 0.85 11.90 -10.65
N THR A 57 1.10 12.30 -11.89
CA THR A 57 0.74 13.63 -12.37
C THR A 57 -0.79 13.74 -12.49
N PRO A 58 -1.36 14.97 -12.55
CA PRO A 58 -2.79 15.14 -12.76
C PRO A 58 -3.33 14.45 -14.02
N ASN A 59 -2.55 14.41 -15.10
CA ASN A 59 -2.98 13.76 -16.35
C ASN A 59 -3.01 12.23 -16.20
N ALA A 60 -1.95 11.63 -15.63
CA ALA A 60 -1.91 10.19 -15.36
C ALA A 60 -3.02 9.78 -14.39
N ALA A 61 -3.28 10.59 -13.36
CA ALA A 61 -4.38 10.35 -12.42
C ALA A 61 -5.75 10.34 -13.12
N LYS A 62 -5.95 11.22 -14.11
CA LYS A 62 -7.18 11.22 -14.92
C LYS A 62 -7.28 9.95 -15.77
N GLU A 63 -6.20 9.55 -16.44
CA GLU A 63 -6.16 8.31 -17.24
C GLU A 63 -6.47 7.07 -16.40
N GLU A 64 -6.02 7.02 -15.15
CA GLU A 64 -6.35 5.94 -14.22
C GLU A 64 -7.83 5.87 -13.86
N VAL A 65 -8.52 7.00 -13.78
CA VAL A 65 -9.97 7.07 -13.50
C VAL A 65 -10.77 6.73 -14.75
N ASP A 66 -10.39 7.28 -15.90
CA ASP A 66 -11.08 7.05 -17.18
C ASP A 66 -10.86 5.61 -17.69
N GLY A 67 -9.75 4.98 -17.29
CA GLY A 67 -9.33 3.66 -17.72
C GLY A 67 -8.20 3.75 -18.76
N THR A 68 -7.18 2.92 -18.57
CA THR A 68 -5.99 2.86 -19.43
C THR A 68 -5.57 1.40 -19.66
N ASP A 69 -4.96 1.12 -20.81
CA ASP A 69 -4.40 -0.20 -21.13
C ASP A 69 -3.18 -0.55 -20.28
N HIS A 70 -2.56 0.46 -19.66
CA HIS A 70 -1.33 0.33 -18.88
C HIS A 70 -1.46 0.97 -17.49
N PRO A 71 -2.33 0.44 -16.61
CA PRO A 71 -2.51 1.00 -15.28
C PRO A 71 -1.23 0.84 -14.46
N VAL A 72 -0.90 1.89 -13.70
CA VAL A 72 0.25 1.92 -12.80
C VAL A 72 0.05 0.90 -11.68
N LYS A 73 1.00 -0.03 -11.56
CA LYS A 73 0.94 -1.09 -10.55
C LYS A 73 1.26 -0.55 -9.17
N VAL A 74 0.48 -1.01 -8.19
CA VAL A 74 0.62 -0.67 -6.77
C VAL A 74 0.51 -1.94 -5.94
N THR A 75 1.11 -1.95 -4.75
CA THR A 75 1.15 -3.12 -3.86
C THR A 75 0.50 -2.80 -2.52
N THR A 76 0.08 -3.84 -1.79
CA THR A 76 -0.40 -3.67 -0.40
C THR A 76 0.68 -4.20 0.54
N PRO A 77 1.41 -3.33 1.25
CA PRO A 77 2.34 -3.79 2.28
C PRO A 77 1.62 -4.56 3.39
N GLU A 78 2.27 -5.57 3.99
CA GLU A 78 1.66 -6.50 4.96
C GLU A 78 1.00 -5.84 6.17
N ARG A 79 1.54 -4.70 6.59
CA ARG A 79 0.99 -3.83 7.65
C ARG A 79 -0.42 -3.29 7.38
N PHE A 80 -0.87 -3.32 6.11
CA PHE A 80 -2.22 -2.96 5.68
C PHE A 80 -3.10 -4.18 5.37
N LEU A 81 -2.57 -5.40 5.49
CA LEU A 81 -3.35 -6.63 5.39
C LEU A 81 -4.09 -6.89 6.70
N SER A 82 -5.28 -7.49 6.57
CA SER A 82 -6.05 -7.95 7.73
C SER A 82 -5.31 -9.08 8.46
N SER A 83 -5.67 -9.32 9.73
CA SER A 83 -4.97 -10.33 10.55
C SER A 83 -5.05 -11.75 9.98
N SER A 84 -6.05 -12.05 9.16
CA SER A 84 -6.21 -13.34 8.47
C SER A 84 -5.39 -13.46 7.18
N GLU A 85 -4.86 -12.35 6.67
CA GLU A 85 -4.09 -12.29 5.42
C GLU A 85 -2.59 -12.10 5.65
N LYS A 86 -2.18 -11.90 6.91
CA LYS A 86 -0.77 -12.00 7.28
C LYS A 86 -0.37 -13.47 7.18
N LEU A 87 0.66 -13.75 6.38
CA LEU A 87 1.28 -15.07 6.34
C LEU A 87 1.65 -15.47 7.77
N PRO A 88 1.43 -16.74 8.19
CA PRO A 88 1.83 -17.18 9.51
C PRO A 88 3.35 -17.00 9.60
N ALA A 89 3.80 -16.15 10.53
CA ALA A 89 5.20 -16.07 10.88
C ALA A 89 5.64 -17.47 11.31
N GLU A 90 6.67 -18.02 10.67
CA GLU A 90 7.30 -19.25 11.13
C GLU A 90 7.75 -19.03 12.58
N GLU A 91 7.04 -19.65 13.52
CA GLU A 91 7.46 -19.75 14.91
C GLU A 91 8.79 -20.50 14.94
N GLU A 92 9.84 -19.79 15.30
CA GLU A 92 11.14 -20.33 15.68
C GLU A 92 10.95 -21.30 16.85
N ASN A 93 10.84 -22.60 16.56
CA ASN A 93 10.86 -23.62 17.60
C ASN A 93 12.31 -24.01 17.89
N SER A 94 12.81 -23.45 18.99
CA SER A 94 14.03 -23.85 19.66
C SER A 94 13.94 -25.30 20.17
N GLU A 95 14.61 -26.25 19.51
CA GLU A 95 14.87 -27.57 20.08
C GLU A 95 16.30 -27.64 20.65
N ILE A 96 16.36 -27.55 21.96
CA ILE A 96 17.48 -27.91 22.83
C ILE A 96 17.62 -29.44 22.80
N ASN A 97 18.68 -29.96 22.17
CA ASN A 97 19.08 -31.36 22.37
C ASN A 97 20.23 -31.45 23.37
N LYS A 98 19.86 -31.68 24.64
CA LYS A 98 20.69 -32.43 25.59
C LYS A 98 20.48 -33.91 25.29
N GLU A 99 21.54 -34.68 25.00
CA GLU A 99 21.85 -36.05 25.45
C GLU A 99 23.35 -36.25 25.07
N GLY A 100 24.32 -36.65 25.90
CA GLY A 100 24.26 -37.57 27.04
C GLY A 100 24.74 -38.96 26.61
N GLU A 101 26.06 -39.18 26.63
CA GLU A 101 26.77 -40.44 27.01
C GLU A 101 26.39 -41.79 26.34
N VAL A 102 27.33 -42.36 25.57
CA VAL A 102 27.97 -43.70 25.80
C VAL A 102 29.27 -43.81 25.01
#